data_AF-A0A822DU22-F1
#
_entry.id   AF-A0A822DU22-F1
#
_cell.length_a   1.000
_cell.length_b   1.000
_cell.length_c   1.000
_cell.angle_alpha   90.00
_cell.angle_beta   90.00
_cell.angle_gamma   90.00
#
_symmetry.space_group_name_H-M   'P 1'
#
loop_
_entity.id
_entity.type
_entity.pdbx_description
1 polymer ?
#
loop_
_entity_poly.entity_id
_entity_poly.type
_entity_poly.pdbx_seq_one_letter_code
_entity_poly.pdbx_strand_id
1 'polypeptide(L)'
;MPDMTDEARAILALNDRVGYTVPTDGLYPFQWNWDSAFVAMGFATFDIDRAYQELGRLVEGQWDDGMLPHIVFHVPSDTYFPGSEVWNTHHRHDKIPTTSGITQPPVFGMALRYIYEKAFTTGRQDR
;
A
#
# COMPACT_ATOMS: atom_id res chain seq x y z
N MET A 1 -0.11 30.36 -7.17
CA MET A 1 -0.64 29.02 -6.88
C MET A 1 0.53 28.06 -7.03
N PRO A 2 0.84 27.22 -6.05
CA PRO A 2 1.80 26.14 -6.26
C PRO A 2 1.29 25.22 -7.39
N ASP A 3 2.20 24.50 -8.04
CA ASP A 3 1.82 23.48 -9.02
C ASP A 3 1.08 22.35 -8.28
N MET A 4 -0.13 22.01 -8.73
CA MET A 4 -0.94 20.93 -8.16
C MET A 4 -0.21 19.59 -8.19
N THR A 5 0.71 19.40 -9.16
CA THR A 5 1.55 18.20 -9.25
C THR A 5 2.52 18.12 -8.08
N ASP A 6 3.17 19.22 -7.74
CA ASP A 6 4.15 19.27 -6.65
C ASP A 6 3.46 19.15 -5.29
N GLU A 7 2.27 19.74 -5.12
CA GLU A 7 1.44 19.54 -3.93
C GLU A 7 1.02 18.07 -3.76
N ALA A 8 0.58 17.40 -4.82
CA ALA A 8 0.20 15.99 -4.77
C ALA A 8 1.39 15.09 -4.39
N ARG A 9 2.59 15.35 -4.94
CA ARG A 9 3.82 14.64 -4.57
C ARG A 9 4.20 14.86 -3.11
N ALA A 10 4.07 16.09 -2.62
CA ALA A 10 4.35 16.42 -1.23
C ALA A 10 3.42 15.67 -0.27
N ILE A 11 2.13 15.50 -0.62
CA ILE A 11 1.17 14.72 0.17
C ILE A 11 1.57 13.23 0.21
N LEU A 12 1.93 12.64 -0.93
CA LEU A 12 2.41 11.24 -0.97
C LEU A 12 3.65 11.03 -0.11
N ALA A 13 4.61 11.95 -0.17
CA ALA A 13 5.82 11.90 0.65
C ALA A 13 5.53 12.08 2.14
N LEU A 14 4.62 12.99 2.51
CA LEU A 14 4.21 13.22 3.90
C LEU A 14 3.55 11.99 4.52
N ASN A 15 2.81 11.22 3.72
CA ASN A 15 2.10 10.03 4.16
C ASN A 15 2.91 8.73 4.02
N ASP A 16 4.13 8.77 3.48
CA ASP A 16 4.99 7.60 3.38
C ASP A 16 5.50 7.18 4.78
N ARG A 17 5.49 5.87 5.05
CA ARG A 17 5.93 5.21 6.28
C ARG A 17 6.94 4.11 5.93
N VAL A 18 8.00 4.49 5.23
CA VAL A 18 9.13 3.61 4.85
C VAL A 18 8.63 2.38 4.08
N GLY A 19 8.15 2.63 2.87
CA GLY A 19 7.81 1.60 1.89
C GLY A 19 6.32 1.29 1.77
N TYR A 20 5.49 1.74 2.71
CA TYR A 20 4.04 1.78 2.57
C TYR A 20 3.52 3.18 2.86
N THR A 21 2.35 3.55 2.35
CA THR A 21 1.75 4.87 2.57
C THR A 21 0.46 4.75 3.37
N VAL A 22 0.25 5.69 4.28
CA VAL A 22 -1.02 5.82 5.00
C VAL A 22 -2.03 6.66 4.19
N PRO A 23 -3.34 6.33 4.18
CA PRO A 23 -4.32 7.14 3.45
C PRO A 23 -4.40 8.58 3.92
N THR A 24 -4.30 8.79 5.25
CA THR A 24 -4.23 10.11 5.85
C THR A 24 -3.56 10.02 7.22
N ASP A 25 -2.70 10.99 7.51
CA ASP A 25 -2.02 11.04 8.80
C ASP A 25 -3.02 11.27 9.95
N GLY A 26 -2.77 10.64 11.09
CA GLY A 26 -3.61 10.72 12.29
C GLY A 26 -4.88 9.85 12.29
N LEU A 27 -5.61 9.72 11.17
CA LEU A 27 -6.87 8.95 11.14
C LEU A 27 -6.70 7.50 10.67
N TYR A 28 -5.85 7.25 9.66
CA TYR A 28 -5.64 5.90 9.09
C TYR A 28 -4.17 5.52 9.16
N PRO A 29 -3.66 5.03 10.31
CA PRO A 29 -2.22 4.88 10.56
C PRO A 29 -1.57 3.64 9.90
N PHE A 30 -2.31 2.91 9.06
CA PHE A 30 -1.90 1.62 8.49
C PHE A 30 -1.93 1.63 6.97
N GLN A 31 -1.42 0.56 6.35
CA GLN A 31 -1.53 0.35 4.91
C GLN A 31 -2.90 -0.24 4.58
N TRP A 32 -3.58 0.31 3.58
CA TRP A 32 -4.91 -0.13 3.14
C TRP A 32 -4.87 -0.60 1.70
N ASN A 33 -5.56 -1.70 1.41
CA ASN A 33 -5.43 -2.42 0.13
C ASN A 33 -5.71 -1.54 -1.10
N TRP A 34 -6.95 -1.06 -1.25
CA TRP A 34 -7.30 -0.31 -2.44
C TRP A 34 -6.63 1.09 -2.46
N ASP A 35 -6.38 1.71 -1.30
CA ASP A 35 -5.68 2.98 -1.17
C ASP A 35 -4.24 2.85 -1.69
N SER A 36 -3.53 1.80 -1.27
CA SER A 36 -2.18 1.49 -1.74
C SER A 36 -2.11 1.24 -3.24
N ALA A 37 -3.15 0.67 -3.85
CA ALA A 37 -3.21 0.54 -5.31
C ALA A 37 -3.24 1.91 -6.01
N PHE A 38 -4.06 2.86 -5.52
CA PHE A 38 -4.09 4.23 -6.06
C PHE A 38 -2.81 5.01 -5.75
N VAL A 39 -2.27 4.86 -4.56
CA VAL A 39 -0.98 5.46 -4.17
C VAL A 39 0.14 4.97 -5.09
N ALA A 40 0.21 3.65 -5.36
CA ALA A 40 1.22 3.08 -6.25
C ALA A 40 1.10 3.64 -7.67
N MET A 41 -0.12 3.82 -8.19
CA MET A 41 -0.35 4.50 -9.47
C MET A 41 0.12 5.97 -9.43
N GLY A 42 -0.06 6.67 -8.30
CA GLY A 42 0.46 8.01 -8.07
C GLY A 42 1.99 8.07 -8.12
N PHE A 43 2.67 7.20 -7.35
CA PHE A 43 4.13 7.08 -7.38
C PHE A 43 4.65 6.75 -8.77
N ALA A 44 3.99 5.87 -9.54
CA ALA A 44 4.41 5.48 -10.89
C ALA A 44 4.49 6.65 -11.90
N THR A 45 3.99 7.83 -11.54
CA THR A 45 4.14 9.04 -12.35
C THR A 45 5.52 9.72 -12.20
N PHE A 46 6.29 9.41 -11.15
CA PHE A 46 7.60 10.02 -10.89
C PHE A 46 8.65 9.10 -10.23
N ASP A 47 8.24 7.99 -9.61
CA ASP A 47 9.10 7.02 -8.94
C ASP A 47 8.51 5.60 -9.06
N ILE A 48 9.00 4.85 -10.07
CA ILE A 48 8.54 3.48 -10.35
C ILE A 48 8.97 2.49 -9.26
N ASP A 49 10.14 2.68 -8.65
CA ASP A 49 10.63 1.78 -7.61
C ASP A 49 9.76 1.86 -6.37
N ARG A 50 9.42 3.10 -5.96
CA ARG A 50 8.54 3.31 -4.82
C ARG A 50 7.12 2.78 -5.09
N ALA A 51 6.65 2.84 -6.34
CA ALA A 51 5.37 2.26 -6.74
C ALA A 51 5.34 0.73 -6.59
N TYR A 52 6.37 0.03 -7.06
CA TYR A 52 6.49 -1.42 -6.86
C TYR A 52 6.65 -1.77 -5.38
N GLN A 53 7.39 -0.97 -4.62
CA GLN A 53 7.56 -1.16 -3.18
C GLN A 53 6.22 -1.08 -2.43
N GLU A 54 5.34 -0.13 -2.79
CA GLU A 54 4.00 0.00 -2.18
C GLU A 54 3.19 -1.29 -2.32
N LEU A 55 3.11 -1.82 -3.56
CA LEU A 55 2.40 -3.07 -3.83
C LEU A 55 3.09 -4.27 -3.18
N GLY A 56 4.41 -4.30 -3.16
CA GLY A 56 5.20 -5.34 -2.50
C GLY A 56 4.88 -5.43 -1.00
N ARG A 57 4.82 -4.29 -0.31
CA ARG A 57 4.46 -4.22 1.12
C ARG A 57 3.03 -4.68 1.39
N LEU A 58 2.11 -4.46 0.46
CA LEU A 58 0.73 -4.98 0.59
C LEU A 58 0.68 -6.51 0.45
N VAL A 59 1.45 -7.08 -0.48
CA VAL A 59 1.52 -8.53 -0.71
C VAL A 59 2.16 -9.29 0.47
N GLU A 60 3.01 -8.64 1.28
CA GLU A 60 3.51 -9.25 2.52
C GLU A 60 2.40 -9.71 3.46
N GLY A 61 1.21 -9.07 3.41
CA GLY A 61 0.02 -9.44 4.19
C GLY A 61 -0.88 -10.49 3.54
N GLN A 62 -0.51 -11.05 2.39
CA GLN A 62 -1.35 -12.01 1.66
C GLN A 62 -1.59 -13.29 2.48
N TRP A 63 -2.83 -13.77 2.47
CA TRP A 63 -3.23 -15.02 3.12
C TRP A 63 -2.90 -16.23 2.25
N ASP A 64 -2.79 -17.42 2.86
CA ASP A 64 -2.42 -18.66 2.15
C ASP A 64 -3.42 -19.08 1.07
N ASP A 65 -4.66 -18.63 1.16
CA ASP A 65 -5.73 -18.87 0.18
C ASP A 65 -5.75 -17.82 -0.96
N GLY A 66 -4.82 -16.87 -0.93
CA GLY A 66 -4.66 -15.82 -1.93
C GLY A 66 -5.36 -14.50 -1.58
N MET A 67 -6.12 -14.42 -0.49
CA MET A 67 -6.78 -13.17 -0.09
C MET A 67 -5.75 -12.08 0.23
N LEU A 68 -5.91 -10.91 -0.38
CA LEU A 68 -5.27 -9.69 0.10
C LEU A 68 -6.19 -9.02 1.13
N PRO A 69 -5.74 -8.85 2.39
CA PRO A 69 -6.55 -8.24 3.43
C PRO A 69 -6.75 -6.76 3.14
N HIS A 70 -7.76 -6.14 3.74
CA HIS A 70 -8.03 -4.71 3.52
C HIS A 70 -7.08 -3.78 4.29
N ILE A 71 -6.46 -4.27 5.37
CA ILE A 71 -5.47 -3.56 6.20
C ILE A 71 -4.28 -4.48 6.50
N VAL A 72 -3.07 -3.93 6.41
CA VAL A 72 -1.82 -4.52 6.91
C VAL A 72 -1.28 -3.67 8.07
N PHE A 73 -1.14 -4.27 9.26
CA PHE A 73 -0.69 -3.61 10.49
C PHE A 73 0.84 -3.70 10.62
N HIS A 74 1.56 -2.83 9.92
CA HIS A 74 3.04 -2.82 9.90
C HIS A 74 3.68 -2.43 11.23
N VAL A 75 3.03 -1.56 12.00
CA VAL A 75 3.49 -1.10 13.31
C VAL A 75 2.32 -1.09 14.29
N PRO A 76 2.54 -1.28 15.60
CA PRO A 76 1.50 -1.09 16.59
C PRO A 76 0.97 0.35 16.59
N SER A 77 -0.34 0.51 16.71
CA SER A 77 -0.99 1.81 16.91
C SER A 77 -2.33 1.60 17.64
N ASP A 78 -2.63 2.50 18.57
CA ASP A 78 -3.87 2.56 19.36
C ASP A 78 -4.84 3.65 18.86
N THR A 79 -4.48 4.37 17.79
CA THR A 79 -5.26 5.51 17.28
C THR A 79 -6.35 5.11 16.29
N TYR A 80 -6.41 3.85 15.88
CA TYR A 80 -7.41 3.31 14.97
C TYR A 80 -8.14 2.11 15.58
N PHE A 81 -9.46 2.07 15.38
CA PHE A 81 -10.32 0.98 15.83
C PHE A 81 -11.24 0.52 14.69
N PRO A 82 -11.40 -0.80 14.45
CA PRO A 82 -10.77 -1.93 15.17
C PRO A 82 -9.31 -2.17 14.77
N GLY A 83 -8.41 -2.27 15.77
CA GLY A 83 -6.99 -2.60 15.60
C GLY A 83 -6.71 -4.11 15.51
N SER A 84 -5.44 -4.48 15.33
CA SER A 84 -4.99 -5.88 15.14
C SER A 84 -5.46 -6.83 16.24
N GLU A 85 -5.43 -6.40 17.50
CA GLU A 85 -5.86 -7.19 18.67
C GLU A 85 -7.35 -7.56 18.63
N VAL A 86 -8.18 -6.69 18.03
CA VAL A 86 -9.63 -6.92 17.89
C VAL A 86 -9.92 -7.84 16.71
N TRP A 87 -9.16 -7.69 15.62
CA TRP A 87 -9.24 -8.60 14.48
C TRP A 87 -8.78 -10.01 14.85
N ASN A 88 -7.76 -10.13 15.70
CA ASN A 88 -7.20 -11.38 16.21
C ASN A 88 -7.01 -12.44 15.11
N THR A 89 -6.43 -12.02 13.99
CA THR A 89 -6.13 -12.89 12.84
C THR A 89 -4.76 -13.54 13.05
N HIS A 90 -4.58 -14.72 12.45
CA HIS A 90 -3.35 -15.48 12.55
C HIS A 90 -2.91 -15.94 11.16
N HIS A 91 -1.64 -15.70 10.85
CA HIS A 91 -1.00 -16.21 9.64
C HIS A 91 -0.16 -17.44 9.98
N ARG A 92 0.07 -18.34 9.00
CA ARG A 92 0.90 -19.53 9.20
C ARG A 92 2.37 -19.22 9.46
N HIS A 93 2.83 -18.05 9.04
CA HIS A 93 4.21 -17.61 9.16
C HIS A 93 4.30 -16.34 10.01
N ASP A 94 5.12 -16.38 11.07
CA ASP A 94 5.32 -15.26 12.01
C ASP A 94 5.94 -14.00 11.34
N LYS A 95 6.44 -14.13 10.11
CA LYS A 95 7.00 -13.02 9.34
C LYS A 95 5.94 -12.20 8.62
N ILE A 96 4.72 -12.72 8.47
CA ILE A 96 3.61 -12.00 7.85
C ILE A 96 3.10 -11.00 8.89
N PRO A 97 2.99 -9.70 8.57
CA PRO A 97 2.41 -8.73 9.48
C PRO A 97 1.00 -9.15 9.90
N THR A 98 0.53 -8.71 11.07
CA THR A 98 -0.89 -8.90 11.39
C THR A 98 -1.75 -8.14 10.40
N THR A 99 -2.91 -8.69 10.07
CA THR A 99 -3.81 -8.10 9.07
C THR A 99 -5.24 -8.10 9.56
N SER A 100 -6.12 -7.38 8.87
CA SER A 100 -7.56 -7.55 9.07
C SER A 100 -8.06 -8.87 8.47
N GLY A 101 -9.27 -9.29 8.85
CA GLY A 101 -9.88 -10.56 8.40
C GLY A 101 -10.82 -10.44 7.20
N ILE A 102 -10.86 -9.29 6.53
CA ILE A 102 -11.71 -9.04 5.35
C ILE A 102 -10.89 -8.44 4.21
N THR A 103 -11.43 -8.50 2.99
CA THR A 103 -10.79 -7.94 1.78
C THR A 103 -11.43 -6.62 1.34
N GLN A 104 -10.94 -6.07 0.23
CA GLN A 104 -11.41 -4.84 -0.42
C GLN A 104 -11.47 -5.04 -1.95
N PRO A 105 -12.07 -4.09 -2.71
CA PRO A 105 -12.17 -4.20 -4.16
C PRO A 105 -10.82 -4.51 -4.85
N PRO A 106 -10.79 -5.41 -5.85
CA PRO A 106 -9.56 -5.96 -6.41
C PRO A 106 -8.89 -5.03 -7.44
N VAL A 107 -8.50 -3.82 -7.02
CA VAL A 107 -7.84 -2.83 -7.87
C VAL A 107 -6.32 -3.07 -8.04
N PHE A 108 -5.74 -3.97 -7.25
CA PHE A 108 -4.32 -4.33 -7.27
C PHE A 108 -3.80 -4.67 -8.67
N GLY A 109 -4.50 -5.56 -9.41
CA GLY A 109 -4.08 -5.98 -10.74
C GLY A 109 -4.05 -4.84 -11.77
N MET A 110 -4.97 -3.87 -11.63
CA MET A 110 -4.99 -2.68 -12.46
C MET A 110 -3.80 -1.76 -12.15
N ALA A 111 -3.50 -1.56 -10.86
CA ALA A 111 -2.34 -0.79 -10.44
C ALA A 111 -1.02 -1.43 -10.90
N LEU A 112 -0.85 -2.73 -10.71
CA LEU A 112 0.34 -3.45 -11.16
C LEU A 112 0.55 -3.32 -12.67
N ARG A 113 -0.52 -3.50 -13.46
CA ARG A 113 -0.47 -3.29 -14.91
C ARG A 113 -0.07 -1.85 -15.26
N TYR A 114 -0.63 -0.86 -14.59
CA TYR A 114 -0.29 0.55 -14.82
C TYR A 114 1.19 0.81 -14.55
N ILE A 115 1.73 0.31 -13.44
CA ILE A 115 3.15 0.46 -13.09
C ILE A 115 4.03 -0.22 -14.14
N TYR A 116 3.69 -1.43 -14.57
CA TYR A 116 4.39 -2.15 -15.64
C TYR A 116 4.44 -1.33 -16.95
N GLU A 117 3.31 -0.79 -17.39
CA GLU A 117 3.23 0.05 -18.60
C GLU A 117 4.08 1.33 -18.45
N LYS A 118 4.10 1.94 -17.25
CA LYS A 118 4.93 3.11 -16.94
C LYS A 118 6.43 2.78 -16.89
N ALA A 119 6.81 1.63 -16.33
CA ALA A 119 8.19 1.14 -16.30
C ALA A 119 8.72 0.92 -17.73
N PHE A 120 7.93 0.24 -18.56
CA PHE A 120 8.27 -0.03 -19.95
C PHE A 120 8.46 1.27 -20.76
N THR A 121 7.55 2.22 -20.64
CA THR A 121 7.61 3.50 -21.38
C THR A 121 8.77 4.40 -20.95
N THR A 122 9.24 4.28 -19.71
CA THR A 122 10.40 5.02 -19.18
C THR A 122 11.74 4.34 -19.49
N GLY A 123 11.74 3.23 -20.25
CA GLY A 123 12.96 2.51 -20.62
C GLY A 123 13.54 1.65 -19.50
N ARG A 124 12.79 1.44 -18.42
CA ARG A 124 13.17 0.51 -17.36
C ARG A 124 12.79 -0.90 -17.78
N GLN A 125 13.76 -1.82 -17.75
CA GLN A 125 13.45 -3.25 -17.85
C GLN A 125 13.12 -3.77 -16.45
N ASP A 126 11.95 -4.38 -16.30
CA ASP A 126 11.64 -5.17 -15.09
C ASP A 126 12.69 -6.29 -15.00
N ARG A 127 13.40 -6.34 -13.86
CA ARG A 127 14.42 -7.36 -13.59
C ARG A 127 13.81 -8.52 -12.82
#